data_AF-A0A2V5P0J0-F1
#
_entry.id   AF-A0A2V5P0J0-F1
#
_cell.length_a   1.000
_cell.length_b   1.000
_cell.length_c   1.000
_cell.angle_alpha   90.00
_cell.angle_beta   90.00
_cell.angle_gamma   90.00
#
_symmetry.space_group_name_H-M   'P 1'
#
loop_
_entity.id
_entity.type
_entity.pdbx_description
1 polymer ?
#
loop_
_entity_poly.entity_id
_entity_poly.type
_entity_poly.pdbx_seq_one_letter_code
_entity_poly.pdbx_strand_id
1 'polypeptide(L)'
;MRTKTSPTTNPINLSPFRRDLLLTALAVALAWFGLSSTALAVDQPPGAGQMLENIEVSDGPTPFIRFLHTRVSDVAGFKAAQFQIKPKTGSATRPVKVRYARSYLEARGYFDPSNGKLTIPVFGLYAGRLNRVMINLSFSGGIQRLSVGITTPAYDGGTYSNPTVIQPRLPGTTLSYDFILLKNYADPITPIIVDSDAEIRWVGTAGVGAQNSILFDNAFYVTSGTSLLRTEFDGLTAVMADYSGIGVTDFHHNIDP
;
A
#
# COMPACT_ATOMS: atom_id res chain seq x y z
N MET A 1 22.16 52.28 -44.82
CA MET A 1 23.40 53.08 -44.76
C MET A 1 24.24 52.52 -43.62
N ARG A 2 25.49 52.14 -43.88
CA ARG A 2 26.35 51.32 -43.01
C ARG A 2 26.73 52.02 -41.70
N THR A 3 26.69 51.28 -40.60
CA THR A 3 27.59 51.47 -39.44
C THR A 3 28.05 50.11 -38.90
N LYS A 4 29.25 50.13 -38.32
CA LYS A 4 30.26 49.08 -38.20
C LYS A 4 30.03 48.06 -37.07
N THR A 5 30.39 46.81 -37.36
CA THR A 5 31.22 45.82 -36.60
C THR A 5 31.76 46.28 -35.23
N SER A 6 31.83 45.50 -34.15
CA SER A 6 32.26 44.09 -34.01
C SER A 6 31.93 43.52 -32.61
N PRO A 7 32.09 42.20 -32.37
CA PRO A 7 31.61 41.47 -31.19
C PRO A 7 32.66 41.34 -30.07
N THR A 8 32.24 41.39 -28.81
CA THR A 8 33.07 41.02 -27.66
C THR A 8 32.95 39.53 -27.37
N THR A 9 34.04 38.83 -27.66
CA THR A 9 34.39 37.51 -27.13
C THR A 9 35.03 37.68 -25.75
N ASN A 10 34.71 36.78 -24.82
CA ASN A 10 35.53 36.50 -23.65
C ASN A 10 35.60 34.98 -23.48
N PRO A 11 36.74 34.35 -23.80
CA PRO A 11 37.06 33.02 -23.34
C PRO A 11 38.16 33.06 -22.27
N ILE A 12 38.44 31.87 -21.70
CA ILE A 12 39.65 31.49 -20.95
C ILE A 12 39.67 32.05 -19.49
N ASN A 13 39.86 31.29 -18.40
CA ASN A 13 40.86 30.24 -18.22
C ASN A 13 40.61 29.37 -16.98
N LEU A 14 40.80 28.06 -17.17
CA LEU A 14 41.10 27.07 -16.13
C LEU A 14 42.52 27.32 -15.60
N SER A 15 42.78 27.11 -14.31
CA SER A 15 44.00 26.38 -13.94
C SER A 15 43.92 25.68 -12.57
N PRO A 16 44.66 24.57 -12.37
CA PRO A 16 44.57 23.68 -11.21
C PRO A 16 45.89 23.61 -10.41
N PHE A 17 45.90 23.72 -9.08
CA PHE A 17 47.02 23.27 -8.22
C PHE A 17 46.49 23.10 -6.78
N ARG A 18 46.28 21.87 -6.30
CA ARG A 18 47.20 21.03 -5.49
C ARG A 18 47.70 21.67 -4.19
N ARG A 19 47.26 21.10 -3.05
CA ARG A 19 48.03 20.58 -1.89
C ARG A 19 47.02 20.20 -0.80
N ASP A 20 46.74 18.92 -0.63
CA ASP A 20 47.33 18.04 0.41
C ASP A 20 47.23 18.64 1.81
N LEU A 21 46.44 18.04 2.72
CA LEU A 21 46.97 17.20 3.82
C LEU A 21 45.87 16.71 4.80
N LEU A 22 45.87 15.38 5.02
CA LEU A 22 45.58 14.61 6.26
C LEU A 22 44.20 14.69 6.96
N LEU A 23 43.41 13.60 6.95
CA LEU A 23 43.35 12.45 7.90
C LEU A 23 42.44 12.69 9.12
N THR A 24 41.30 12.00 9.20
CA THR A 24 40.98 10.98 10.23
C THR A 24 39.58 10.38 10.06
N ALA A 25 39.45 9.13 10.51
CA ALA A 25 38.40 8.17 10.20
C ALA A 25 37.14 8.27 11.08
N LEU A 26 36.01 7.73 10.59
CA LEU A 26 35.11 6.95 11.43
C LEU A 26 34.34 5.91 10.59
N ALA A 27 34.69 4.65 10.77
CA ALA A 27 33.90 3.52 10.31
C ALA A 27 32.77 3.27 11.32
N VAL A 28 31.52 3.22 10.85
CA VAL A 28 30.42 2.61 11.60
C VAL A 28 29.80 1.54 10.71
N ALA A 29 30.19 0.30 10.98
CA ALA A 29 29.47 -0.87 10.52
C ALA A 29 28.21 -1.00 11.38
N LEU A 30 27.02 -0.87 10.78
CA LEU A 30 25.79 -1.37 11.39
C LEU A 30 25.42 -2.67 10.69
N ALA A 31 25.65 -3.77 11.39
CA ALA A 31 25.17 -5.09 11.05
C ALA A 31 23.63 -5.07 10.98
N TRP A 32 23.09 -5.35 9.81
CA TRP A 32 21.69 -5.71 9.63
C TRP A 32 21.48 -7.11 10.23
N PHE A 33 20.98 -7.15 11.47
CA PHE A 33 20.36 -8.35 12.01
C PHE A 33 18.95 -8.47 11.44
N GLY A 34 18.74 -9.48 10.60
CA GLY A 34 17.41 -9.97 10.25
C GLY A 34 16.77 -10.59 11.50
N LEU A 35 15.93 -9.83 12.18
CA LEU A 35 15.02 -10.33 13.20
C LEU A 35 13.72 -10.75 12.50
N SER A 36 13.52 -12.06 12.37
CA SER A 36 12.24 -12.65 12.02
C SER A 36 11.17 -12.17 13.02
N SER A 37 10.13 -11.53 12.51
CA SER A 37 8.99 -11.07 13.32
C SER A 37 8.20 -12.28 13.83
N THR A 38 8.46 -12.73 15.06
CA THR A 38 7.60 -13.70 15.73
C THR A 38 6.30 -13.02 16.14
N ALA A 39 5.19 -13.37 15.51
CA ALA A 39 3.86 -12.99 15.95
C ALA A 39 3.56 -13.62 17.32
N LEU A 40 3.33 -12.80 18.35
CA LEU A 40 2.88 -13.28 19.66
C LEU A 40 1.38 -13.59 19.59
N ALA A 41 1.03 -14.87 19.74
CA ALA A 41 -0.35 -15.29 19.96
C ALA A 41 -0.82 -14.87 21.37
N VAL A 42 -1.97 -14.22 21.45
CA VAL A 42 -2.65 -13.89 22.72
C VAL A 42 -3.83 -14.86 22.89
N ASP A 43 -3.97 -15.31 24.14
CA ASP A 43 -4.81 -16.39 24.68
C ASP A 43 -6.31 -16.35 24.27
N GLN A 44 -6.89 -17.53 24.06
CA GLN A 44 -8.29 -17.72 23.62
C GLN A 44 -9.02 -18.69 24.59
N PRO A 45 -10.23 -18.34 25.10
CA PRO A 45 -11.00 -19.22 25.98
C PRO A 45 -11.59 -20.42 25.21
N PRO A 46 -11.91 -21.54 25.91
CA PRO A 46 -12.03 -22.85 25.28
C PRO A 46 -13.38 -23.03 24.57
N GLY A 47 -13.30 -23.35 23.28
CA GLY A 47 -14.35 -23.99 22.49
C GLY A 47 -13.64 -24.68 21.33
N ALA A 48 -13.86 -25.99 21.15
CA ALA A 48 -13.14 -26.89 20.24
C ALA A 48 -12.71 -26.22 18.93
N GLY A 49 -11.49 -25.66 18.93
CA GLY A 49 -10.98 -24.82 17.87
C GLY A 49 -10.05 -25.63 16.99
N GLN A 50 -10.35 -25.69 15.69
CA GLN A 50 -9.40 -26.19 14.71
C GLN A 50 -8.09 -25.40 14.86
N MET A 51 -7.01 -26.09 15.21
CA MET A 51 -5.71 -25.48 15.45
C MET A 51 -5.20 -24.92 14.12
N LEU A 52 -5.08 -23.59 14.02
CA LEU A 52 -4.35 -22.98 12.90
C LEU A 52 -2.87 -23.19 13.14
N GLU A 53 -2.21 -23.85 12.19
CA GLU A 53 -0.76 -23.88 12.14
C GLU A 53 -0.25 -22.47 11.79
N ASN A 54 0.72 -22.00 12.58
CA ASN A 54 1.64 -20.88 12.35
C ASN A 54 1.13 -19.77 11.40
N ILE A 55 0.79 -18.62 11.97
CA ILE A 55 0.55 -17.40 11.19
C ILE A 55 1.90 -16.78 10.83
N GLU A 56 2.18 -16.69 9.54
CA GLU A 56 3.32 -15.93 9.00
C GLU A 56 2.81 -14.64 8.36
N VAL A 57 3.60 -13.57 8.45
CA VAL A 57 3.30 -12.30 7.80
C VAL A 57 4.48 -11.90 6.94
N SER A 58 4.25 -11.73 5.64
CA SER A 58 5.25 -11.24 4.69
C SER A 58 4.95 -9.79 4.27
N ASP A 59 6.00 -9.12 3.79
CA ASP A 59 5.87 -7.80 3.20
C ASP A 59 5.05 -7.84 1.90
N GLY A 60 4.26 -6.79 1.69
CA GLY A 60 3.65 -6.47 0.41
C GLY A 60 4.44 -5.38 -0.32
N PRO A 61 3.95 -4.93 -1.49
CA PRO A 61 4.67 -3.97 -2.33
C PRO A 61 4.80 -2.57 -1.72
N THR A 62 4.03 -2.25 -0.66
CA THR A 62 4.12 -0.98 0.06
C THR A 62 4.06 -1.21 1.58
N PRO A 63 4.46 -0.23 2.42
CA PRO A 63 4.29 -0.31 3.87
C PRO A 63 2.84 -0.52 4.34
N PHE A 64 1.86 -0.25 3.47
CA PHE A 64 0.44 -0.30 3.78
C PHE A 64 -0.21 -1.66 3.48
N ILE A 65 0.53 -2.58 2.84
CA ILE A 65 0.05 -3.89 2.39
C ILE A 65 0.94 -4.98 2.99
N ARG A 66 0.33 -6.01 3.57
CA ARG A 66 1.01 -7.21 4.06
C ARG A 66 0.24 -8.45 3.65
N PHE A 67 0.93 -9.57 3.54
CA PHE A 67 0.28 -10.86 3.29
C PHE A 67 0.36 -11.71 4.53
N LEU A 68 -0.80 -12.17 5.01
CA LEU A 68 -0.88 -13.13 6.11
C LEU A 68 -1.03 -14.52 5.52
N HIS A 69 -0.10 -15.41 5.87
CA HIS A 69 -0.10 -16.81 5.45
C HIS A 69 -0.50 -17.71 6.61
N THR A 70 -1.40 -18.64 6.32
CA THR A 70 -1.83 -19.68 7.26
C THR A 70 -2.35 -20.89 6.49
N ARG A 71 -2.83 -21.90 7.21
CA ARG A 71 -3.46 -23.09 6.64
C ARG A 71 -4.80 -23.34 7.30
N VAL A 72 -5.85 -23.55 6.49
CA VAL A 72 -7.14 -24.01 6.99
C VAL A 72 -7.21 -25.53 6.95
N SER A 73 -7.61 -26.16 8.06
CA SER A 73 -7.71 -27.62 8.16
C SER A 73 -9.01 -28.14 7.56
N ASP A 74 -10.15 -27.48 7.82
CA ASP A 74 -11.42 -27.77 7.15
C ASP A 74 -11.51 -27.06 5.80
N VAL A 75 -10.80 -27.62 4.83
CA VAL A 75 -10.74 -27.12 3.47
C VAL A 75 -12.11 -27.17 2.80
N ALA A 76 -12.92 -28.20 3.00
CA ALA A 76 -14.24 -28.31 2.36
C ALA A 76 -15.24 -27.30 2.94
N GLY A 77 -15.16 -27.05 4.24
CA GLY A 77 -16.04 -26.13 4.96
C GLY A 77 -15.66 -24.66 4.80
N PHE A 78 -14.41 -24.31 4.47
CA PHE A 78 -13.97 -22.90 4.34
C PHE A 78 -14.77 -22.14 3.28
N LYS A 79 -15.23 -20.91 3.62
CA LYS A 79 -16.10 -20.06 2.77
C LYS A 79 -15.56 -18.67 2.50
N ALA A 80 -14.88 -18.05 3.46
CA ALA A 80 -14.42 -16.68 3.33
C ALA A 80 -13.36 -16.34 4.37
N ALA A 81 -12.52 -15.37 4.04
CA ALA A 81 -11.67 -14.68 5.00
C ALA A 81 -12.12 -13.22 5.11
N GLN A 82 -12.09 -12.65 6.31
CA GLN A 82 -12.33 -11.24 6.54
C GLN A 82 -11.23 -10.69 7.44
N PHE A 83 -10.67 -9.54 7.10
CA PHE A 83 -9.84 -8.79 8.03
C PHE A 83 -10.52 -7.49 8.46
N GLN A 84 -10.16 -7.04 9.66
CA GLN A 84 -10.50 -5.72 10.16
C GLN A 84 -9.30 -5.11 10.87
N ILE A 85 -8.86 -3.94 10.42
CA ILE A 85 -7.78 -3.19 11.05
C ILE A 85 -8.40 -2.30 12.13
N LYS A 86 -8.02 -2.49 13.39
CA LYS A 86 -8.50 -1.64 14.47
C LYS A 86 -8.00 -0.20 14.25
N PRO A 87 -8.88 0.82 14.38
CA PRO A 87 -8.46 2.20 14.34
C PRO A 87 -7.39 2.49 15.39
N LYS A 88 -6.50 3.45 15.10
CA LYS A 88 -5.56 3.95 16.11
C LYS A 88 -6.34 4.61 17.25
N THR A 89 -5.77 4.61 18.46
CA THR A 89 -6.37 5.33 19.60
C THR A 89 -6.62 6.80 19.22
N GLY A 90 -7.82 7.30 19.49
CA GLY A 90 -8.22 8.67 19.16
C GLY A 90 -8.67 8.89 17.70
N SER A 91 -8.62 7.87 16.85
CA SER A 91 -9.12 7.95 15.47
C SER A 91 -10.64 8.07 15.43
N ALA A 92 -11.16 9.00 14.62
CA ALA A 92 -12.57 9.10 14.29
C ALA A 92 -12.94 8.32 13.01
N THR A 93 -11.94 7.96 12.20
CA THR A 93 -12.05 7.08 11.02
C THR A 93 -12.56 5.68 11.41
N ARG A 94 -13.57 5.18 10.69
CA ARG A 94 -14.05 3.80 10.85
C ARG A 94 -12.99 2.75 10.46
N PRO A 95 -13.00 1.55 11.08
CA PRO A 95 -12.07 0.47 10.73
C PRO A 95 -12.09 0.12 9.24
N VAL A 96 -10.91 -0.11 8.65
CA VAL A 96 -10.83 -0.82 7.35
C VAL A 96 -11.31 -2.26 7.59
N LYS A 97 -12.35 -2.68 6.88
CA LYS A 97 -12.95 -4.01 7.00
C LYS A 97 -13.23 -4.58 5.62
N VAL A 98 -12.63 -5.72 5.33
CA VAL A 98 -12.67 -6.33 3.99
C VAL A 98 -13.00 -7.80 4.11
N ARG A 99 -13.86 -8.30 3.22
CA ARG A 99 -14.25 -9.71 3.14
C ARG A 99 -13.92 -10.25 1.77
N TYR A 100 -13.11 -11.31 1.74
CA TYR A 100 -12.82 -12.10 0.56
C TYR A 100 -13.69 -13.35 0.55
N ALA A 101 -14.46 -13.54 -0.51
CA ALA A 101 -15.10 -14.83 -0.76
C ALA A 101 -14.03 -15.87 -1.14
N ARG A 102 -14.26 -17.14 -0.77
CA ARG A 102 -13.38 -18.25 -1.18
C ARG A 102 -13.11 -18.25 -2.68
N SER A 103 -14.14 -18.08 -3.51
CA SER A 103 -13.99 -18.10 -4.97
C SER A 103 -13.02 -17.03 -5.48
N TYR A 104 -13.03 -15.84 -4.87
CA TYR A 104 -12.05 -14.80 -5.17
C TYR A 104 -10.65 -15.22 -4.75
N LEU A 105 -10.49 -15.79 -3.54
CA LEU A 105 -9.19 -16.24 -3.06
C LEU A 105 -8.62 -17.36 -3.95
N GLU A 106 -9.43 -18.33 -4.38
CA GLU A 106 -9.03 -19.39 -5.31
C GLU A 106 -8.64 -18.81 -6.67
N ALA A 107 -9.47 -17.95 -7.25
CA ALA A 107 -9.21 -17.33 -8.55
C ALA A 107 -7.92 -16.48 -8.57
N ARG A 108 -7.52 -15.96 -7.40
CA ARG A 108 -6.29 -15.17 -7.23
C ARG A 108 -5.09 -16.00 -6.78
N GLY A 109 -5.23 -17.31 -6.60
CA GLY A 109 -4.17 -18.18 -6.08
C GLY A 109 -3.84 -17.95 -4.60
N TYR A 110 -4.69 -17.22 -3.89
CA TYR A 110 -4.59 -16.97 -2.46
C TYR A 110 -5.19 -18.07 -1.60
N PHE A 111 -5.94 -18.99 -2.20
CA PHE A 111 -6.40 -20.20 -1.51
C PHE A 111 -6.16 -21.43 -2.37
N ASP A 112 -5.48 -22.42 -1.81
CA ASP A 112 -5.23 -23.71 -2.44
C ASP A 112 -6.18 -24.77 -1.85
N PRO A 113 -7.21 -25.22 -2.59
CA PRO A 113 -8.19 -26.18 -2.09
C PRO A 113 -7.62 -27.61 -1.98
N SER A 114 -6.40 -27.88 -2.45
CA SER A 114 -5.77 -29.21 -2.33
C SER A 114 -5.09 -29.41 -0.98
N ASN A 115 -4.61 -28.33 -0.37
CA ASN A 115 -3.82 -28.40 0.86
C ASN A 115 -4.24 -27.37 1.93
N GLY A 116 -5.15 -26.45 1.62
CA GLY A 116 -5.67 -25.47 2.56
C GLY A 116 -4.74 -24.28 2.81
N LYS A 117 -3.65 -24.11 2.06
CA LYS A 117 -2.83 -22.89 2.14
C LYS A 117 -3.70 -21.68 1.83
N LEU A 118 -3.65 -20.71 2.73
CA LEU A 118 -4.42 -19.48 2.65
C LEU A 118 -3.49 -18.28 2.82
N THR A 119 -3.53 -17.38 1.85
CA THR A 119 -2.94 -16.04 1.91
C THR A 119 -4.08 -15.03 2.02
N ILE A 120 -3.97 -14.10 2.96
CA ILE A 120 -4.92 -13.01 3.13
C ILE A 120 -4.15 -11.71 2.88
N PRO A 121 -4.39 -11.02 1.75
CA PRO A 121 -3.90 -9.66 1.56
C PRO A 121 -4.54 -8.75 2.60
N VAL A 122 -3.73 -8.03 3.36
CA VAL A 122 -4.15 -7.05 4.35
C VAL A 122 -3.62 -5.69 3.90
N PHE A 123 -4.52 -4.86 3.39
CA PHE A 123 -4.22 -3.50 2.95
C PHE A 123 -4.91 -2.48 3.87
N GLY A 124 -4.51 -1.21 3.79
CA GLY A 124 -5.08 -0.19 4.68
C GLY A 124 -4.37 -0.12 6.03
N LEU A 125 -3.15 -0.64 6.16
CA LEU A 125 -2.37 -0.58 7.41
C LEU A 125 -1.91 0.86 7.67
N TYR A 126 -1.67 1.23 8.91
CA TYR A 126 -0.96 2.48 9.24
C TYR A 126 0.54 2.25 9.05
N ALA A 127 1.30 3.23 8.57
CA ALA A 127 2.75 3.14 8.46
C ALA A 127 3.45 3.34 9.81
N GLY A 128 4.67 2.80 9.94
CA GLY A 128 5.60 3.06 11.05
C GLY A 128 5.15 2.55 12.41
N ARG A 129 4.19 1.60 12.48
CA ARG A 129 3.61 1.18 13.76
C ARG A 129 3.06 -0.23 13.76
N LEU A 130 2.76 -0.71 14.97
CA LEU A 130 2.01 -1.94 15.18
C LEU A 130 0.52 -1.71 14.88
N ASN A 131 0.03 -2.42 13.87
CA ASN A 131 -1.38 -2.51 13.51
C ASN A 131 -2.00 -3.71 14.22
N ARG A 132 -3.19 -3.54 14.82
CA ARG A 132 -3.95 -4.65 15.40
C ARG A 132 -5.01 -5.09 14.42
N VAL A 133 -4.88 -6.29 13.87
CA VAL A 133 -5.75 -6.81 12.83
C VAL A 133 -6.53 -8.01 13.36
N MET A 134 -7.85 -7.95 13.26
CA MET A 134 -8.73 -9.07 13.54
C MET A 134 -9.01 -9.83 12.25
N ILE A 135 -8.77 -11.13 12.24
CA ILE A 135 -9.10 -12.03 11.13
C ILE A 135 -10.26 -12.91 11.54
N ASN A 136 -11.28 -13.01 10.69
CA ASN A 136 -12.36 -13.98 10.81
C ASN A 136 -12.31 -14.92 9.60
N LEU A 137 -12.14 -16.20 9.86
CA LEU A 137 -12.28 -17.25 8.86
C LEU A 137 -13.68 -17.85 9.00
N SER A 138 -14.48 -17.81 7.94
CA SER A 138 -15.84 -18.35 7.93
C SER A 138 -15.84 -19.75 7.33
N PHE A 139 -16.50 -20.67 8.02
CA PHE A 139 -16.71 -22.05 7.63
C PHE A 139 -18.21 -22.38 7.63
N SER A 140 -18.62 -23.50 7.04
CA SER A 140 -20.00 -23.99 7.11
C SER A 140 -20.49 -24.16 8.56
N GLY A 141 -19.59 -24.53 9.49
CA GLY A 141 -19.91 -24.79 10.90
C GLY A 141 -19.72 -23.60 11.85
N GLY A 142 -19.28 -22.43 11.37
CA GLY A 142 -19.07 -21.26 12.24
C GLY A 142 -17.97 -20.32 11.78
N ILE A 143 -17.51 -19.48 12.71
CA ILE A 143 -16.45 -18.49 12.48
C ILE A 143 -15.30 -18.76 13.44
N GLN A 144 -14.10 -18.91 12.90
CA GLN A 144 -12.86 -18.88 13.65
C GLN A 144 -12.31 -17.44 13.66
N ARG A 145 -11.89 -16.95 14.83
CA ARG A 145 -11.37 -15.58 15.00
C ARG A 145 -9.92 -15.60 15.46
N LEU A 146 -9.13 -14.65 14.96
CA LEU A 146 -7.72 -14.47 15.28
C LEU A 146 -7.42 -12.99 15.46
N SER A 147 -6.46 -12.69 16.33
CA SER A 147 -5.90 -11.35 16.48
C SER A 147 -4.42 -11.40 16.12
N VAL A 148 -4.02 -10.58 15.16
CA VAL A 148 -2.64 -10.52 14.66
C VAL A 148 -2.10 -9.10 14.80
N GLY A 149 -0.90 -8.99 15.36
CA GLY A 149 -0.12 -7.76 15.35
C GLY A 149 0.73 -7.68 14.09
N ILE A 150 0.59 -6.62 13.31
CA ILE A 150 1.37 -6.40 12.07
C ILE A 150 2.14 -5.09 12.19
N THR A 151 3.46 -5.18 12.37
CA THR A 151 4.34 -4.01 12.37
C THR A 151 4.67 -3.62 10.94
N THR A 152 4.54 -2.32 10.63
CA THR A 152 4.88 -1.76 9.31
C THR A 152 6.08 -0.82 9.42
N PRO A 153 6.91 -0.71 8.37
CA PRO A 153 7.97 0.27 8.32
C PRO A 153 7.39 1.69 8.22
N ALA A 154 8.18 2.67 8.64
CA ALA A 154 7.84 4.07 8.40
C ALA A 154 7.71 4.35 6.89
N TYR A 155 6.93 5.37 6.54
CA TYR A 155 6.70 5.77 5.17
C TYR A 155 6.78 7.29 5.06
N ASP A 156 7.47 7.76 4.04
CA ASP A 156 7.48 9.16 3.65
C ASP A 156 7.30 9.25 2.13
N GLY A 157 6.09 9.63 1.73
CA GLY A 157 5.70 9.96 0.35
C GLY A 157 5.78 11.45 0.06
N GLY A 158 6.63 12.20 0.77
CA GLY A 158 6.85 13.62 0.58
C GLY A 158 5.66 14.47 1.03
N THR A 159 5.19 15.37 0.16
CA THR A 159 4.13 16.34 0.48
C THR A 159 2.84 15.68 0.98
N TYR A 160 2.54 14.46 0.56
CA TYR A 160 1.33 13.74 0.97
C TYR A 160 1.42 13.11 2.37
N SER A 161 2.63 12.90 2.90
CA SER A 161 2.83 12.26 4.21
C SER A 161 2.82 13.23 5.38
N ASN A 162 2.81 14.53 5.11
CA ASN A 162 2.90 15.58 6.12
C ASN A 162 1.75 16.60 5.97
N PRO A 163 0.47 16.17 6.05
CA PRO A 163 -0.66 17.09 5.90
C PRO A 163 -0.74 18.07 7.06
N THR A 164 -1.08 19.33 6.75
CA THR A 164 -1.48 20.30 7.79
C THR A 164 -2.96 20.09 8.11
N VAL A 165 -3.26 19.61 9.31
CA VAL A 165 -4.63 19.45 9.79
C VAL A 165 -5.13 20.79 10.32
N ILE A 166 -5.94 21.50 9.51
CA ILE A 166 -6.55 22.79 9.90
C ILE A 166 -7.65 22.58 10.95
N GLN A 167 -8.43 21.51 10.80
CA GLN A 167 -9.48 21.14 11.74
C GLN A 167 -9.53 19.61 11.89
N PRO A 168 -9.22 19.07 13.09
CA PRO A 168 -9.36 17.64 13.32
C PRO A 168 -10.84 17.25 13.36
N ARG A 169 -11.14 16.02 12.92
CA ARG A 169 -12.48 15.46 13.06
C ARG A 169 -12.81 15.29 14.55
N LEU A 170 -13.96 15.83 14.97
CA LEU A 170 -14.40 15.66 16.36
C LEU A 170 -14.91 14.22 16.57
N PRO A 171 -14.63 13.60 17.73
CA PRO A 171 -15.22 12.31 18.08
C PRO A 171 -16.75 12.35 18.00
N GLY A 172 -17.33 11.35 17.33
CA GLY A 172 -18.78 11.27 17.16
C GLY A 172 -19.35 12.07 15.97
N THR A 173 -18.53 12.83 15.23
CA THR A 173 -18.97 13.44 13.97
C THR A 173 -19.20 12.36 12.92
N THR A 174 -20.43 12.28 12.42
CA THR A 174 -20.79 11.39 11.30
C THR A 174 -20.45 12.06 9.98
N LEU A 175 -19.56 11.44 9.21
CA LEU A 175 -19.35 11.74 7.80
C LEU A 175 -19.93 10.59 6.96
N SER A 176 -20.34 10.88 5.73
CA SER A 176 -20.76 9.84 4.76
C SER A 176 -19.59 9.02 4.23
N TYR A 177 -18.34 9.45 4.51
CA TYR A 177 -17.11 8.82 4.07
C TYR A 177 -16.06 8.84 5.19
N ASP A 178 -15.09 7.93 5.11
CA ASP A 178 -13.93 7.89 6.00
C ASP A 178 -12.61 7.86 5.23
N PHE A 179 -12.66 7.58 3.92
CA PHE A 179 -11.50 7.44 3.05
C PHE A 179 -11.69 8.30 1.82
N ILE A 180 -10.61 8.90 1.36
CA ILE A 180 -10.58 9.86 0.26
C ILE A 180 -9.54 9.37 -0.74
N LEU A 181 -9.94 9.28 -2.00
CA LEU A 181 -9.02 9.06 -3.12
C LEU A 181 -8.39 10.38 -3.53
N LEU A 182 -7.09 10.50 -3.36
CA LEU A 182 -6.30 11.61 -3.87
C LEU A 182 -5.80 11.27 -5.27
N LYS A 183 -6.42 11.91 -6.26
CA LYS A 183 -5.97 11.95 -7.65
C LYS A 183 -4.81 12.94 -7.75
N ASN A 184 -3.57 12.43 -7.84
CA ASN A 184 -2.35 13.26 -7.76
C ASN A 184 -1.33 12.92 -8.85
N TYR A 185 -0.24 13.69 -8.93
CA TYR A 185 0.93 13.39 -9.76
C TYR A 185 2.10 12.87 -8.91
N ALA A 186 1.80 12.10 -7.85
CA ALA A 186 2.82 11.51 -7.00
C ALA A 186 3.46 10.32 -7.73
N ASP A 187 4.46 10.56 -8.56
CA ASP A 187 5.24 9.50 -9.21
C ASP A 187 6.20 8.85 -8.19
N PRO A 188 6.21 7.51 -8.00
CA PRO A 188 5.51 6.46 -8.76
C PRO A 188 4.26 5.86 -8.09
N ILE A 189 3.69 6.58 -7.12
CA ILE A 189 2.78 6.07 -6.08
C ILE A 189 1.32 6.53 -6.25
N THR A 190 0.93 6.96 -7.44
CA THR A 190 -0.45 7.39 -7.72
C THR A 190 -1.38 6.19 -7.94
N PRO A 191 -2.63 6.22 -7.44
CA PRO A 191 -3.23 7.22 -6.54
C PRO A 191 -2.96 6.94 -5.06
N ILE A 192 -3.33 7.88 -4.19
CA ILE A 192 -3.17 7.74 -2.74
C ILE A 192 -4.56 7.67 -2.07
N ILE A 193 -4.75 6.76 -1.12
CA ILE A 193 -5.87 6.80 -0.18
C ILE A 193 -5.41 7.41 1.13
N VAL A 194 -6.09 8.47 1.54
CA VAL A 194 -6.00 9.01 2.91
C VAL A 194 -7.29 8.74 3.66
N ASP A 195 -7.23 8.61 4.98
CA ASP A 195 -8.42 8.62 5.82
C ASP A 195 -8.78 10.01 6.34
N SER A 196 -9.94 10.10 6.99
CA SER A 196 -10.49 11.34 7.54
C SER A 196 -9.70 11.90 8.73
N ASP A 197 -8.76 11.13 9.29
CA ASP A 197 -7.81 11.58 10.31
C ASP A 197 -6.44 11.95 9.69
N ALA A 198 -6.40 12.13 8.36
CA ALA A 198 -5.22 12.52 7.58
C ALA A 198 -4.09 11.48 7.55
N GLU A 199 -4.40 10.21 7.76
CA GLU A 199 -3.42 9.13 7.63
C GLU A 199 -3.44 8.55 6.22
N ILE A 200 -2.27 8.35 5.61
CA ILE A 200 -2.17 7.54 4.39
C ILE A 200 -2.47 6.08 4.73
N ARG A 201 -3.36 5.47 3.96
CA ARG A 201 -3.83 4.08 4.16
C ARG A 201 -3.45 3.17 3.00
N TRP A 202 -3.19 3.73 1.83
CA TRP A 202 -2.79 2.97 0.64
C TRP A 202 -2.15 3.92 -0.38
N VAL A 203 -1.21 3.41 -1.17
CA VAL A 203 -0.59 4.15 -2.28
C VAL A 203 -0.45 3.24 -3.50
N GLY A 204 -0.47 3.85 -4.67
CA GLY A 204 -0.35 3.16 -5.95
C GLY A 204 0.95 2.40 -6.10
N THR A 205 0.89 1.32 -6.87
CA THR A 205 2.02 0.42 -7.16
C THR A 205 2.27 0.28 -8.66
N ALA A 206 1.50 0.96 -9.49
CA ALA A 206 1.60 0.90 -10.95
C ALA A 206 2.89 1.52 -11.51
N GLY A 207 3.64 2.27 -10.70
CA GLY A 207 4.88 2.87 -11.15
C GLY A 207 4.70 4.19 -11.89
N VAL A 208 3.58 4.90 -11.66
CA VAL A 208 3.18 6.05 -12.49
C VAL A 208 2.68 7.21 -11.63
N GLY A 209 2.90 8.44 -12.10
CA GLY A 209 2.29 9.66 -11.57
C GLY A 209 1.20 10.17 -12.53
N ALA A 210 -0.07 9.97 -12.19
CA ALA A 210 -1.18 10.19 -13.13
C ALA A 210 -2.50 10.59 -12.42
N GLN A 211 -2.90 11.86 -12.52
CA GLN A 211 -4.14 12.36 -11.88
C GLN A 211 -5.39 11.62 -12.37
N ASN A 212 -5.37 11.19 -13.62
CA ASN A 212 -6.36 10.36 -14.27
C ASN A 212 -6.38 8.96 -13.68
N SER A 213 -7.11 8.87 -12.57
CA SER A 213 -7.37 7.64 -11.86
C SER A 213 -8.77 7.60 -11.29
N ILE A 214 -9.30 6.41 -11.05
CA ILE A 214 -10.59 6.18 -10.38
C ILE A 214 -10.53 4.91 -9.56
N LEU A 215 -11.21 4.89 -8.42
CA LEU A 215 -11.55 3.66 -7.71
C LEU A 215 -12.94 3.21 -8.16
N PHE A 216 -12.99 2.12 -8.93
CA PHE A 216 -14.23 1.55 -9.47
C PHE A 216 -14.13 0.02 -9.44
N ASP A 217 -15.24 -0.66 -9.18
CA ASP A 217 -15.27 -2.14 -9.18
C ASP A 217 -14.15 -2.78 -8.33
N ASN A 218 -13.98 -2.25 -7.11
CA ASN A 218 -12.97 -2.68 -6.14
C ASN A 218 -11.50 -2.65 -6.62
N ALA A 219 -11.19 -1.85 -7.65
CA ALA A 219 -9.81 -1.65 -8.10
C ALA A 219 -9.55 -0.20 -8.53
N PHE A 220 -8.27 0.14 -8.57
CA PHE A 220 -7.81 1.43 -9.06
C PHE A 220 -7.54 1.32 -10.54
N TYR A 221 -8.21 2.13 -11.33
CA TYR A 221 -7.85 2.35 -12.70
C TYR A 221 -6.98 3.60 -12.78
N VAL A 222 -5.85 3.50 -13.46
CA VAL A 222 -4.89 4.59 -13.64
C VAL A 222 -4.32 4.49 -15.04
N THR A 223 -4.12 5.62 -15.69
CA THR A 223 -3.59 5.65 -17.05
C THR A 223 -2.10 5.95 -17.07
N SER A 224 -1.43 5.48 -18.11
CA SER A 224 0.00 5.68 -18.33
C SER A 224 0.27 5.78 -19.82
N GLY A 225 0.53 6.98 -20.33
CA GLY A 225 0.62 7.24 -21.77
C GLY A 225 -0.68 6.83 -22.46
N THR A 226 -0.64 5.78 -23.29
CA THR A 226 -1.80 5.25 -24.02
C THR A 226 -2.47 4.05 -23.34
N SER A 227 -1.94 3.59 -22.22
CA SER A 227 -2.41 2.40 -21.51
C SER A 227 -3.37 2.73 -20.37
N LEU A 228 -4.39 1.89 -20.20
CA LEU A 228 -5.22 1.83 -19.00
C LEU A 228 -4.73 0.68 -18.13
N LEU A 229 -4.34 0.99 -16.90
CA LEU A 229 -3.85 0.04 -15.90
C LEU A 229 -4.95 -0.20 -14.85
N ARG A 230 -5.06 -1.45 -14.38
CA ARG A 230 -5.88 -1.82 -13.21
C ARG A 230 -4.94 -2.28 -12.11
N THR A 231 -5.00 -1.62 -10.96
CA THR A 231 -4.26 -1.94 -9.76
C THR A 231 -5.22 -2.42 -8.68
N GLU A 232 -4.98 -3.62 -8.18
CA GLU A 232 -5.74 -4.24 -7.11
C GLU A 232 -5.26 -3.73 -5.73
N PHE A 233 -6.08 -3.86 -4.70
CA PHE A 233 -5.70 -3.42 -3.35
C PHE A 233 -4.52 -4.19 -2.75
N ASP A 234 -4.24 -5.39 -3.26
CA ASP A 234 -3.03 -6.17 -2.93
C ASP A 234 -1.75 -5.61 -3.59
N GLY A 235 -1.89 -4.61 -4.46
CA GLY A 235 -0.80 -3.93 -5.16
C GLY A 235 -0.41 -4.57 -6.49
N LEU A 236 -1.10 -5.62 -6.95
CA LEU A 236 -0.89 -6.16 -8.28
C LEU A 236 -1.47 -5.23 -9.34
N THR A 237 -0.68 -4.90 -10.35
CA THR A 237 -1.07 -4.06 -11.49
C THR A 237 -1.05 -4.86 -12.79
N ALA A 238 -2.08 -4.67 -13.62
CA ALA A 238 -2.17 -5.23 -14.97
C ALA A 238 -2.54 -4.15 -15.99
N VAL A 239 -2.04 -4.28 -17.21
CA VAL A 239 -2.51 -3.49 -18.36
C VAL A 239 -3.84 -4.07 -18.82
N MET A 240 -4.90 -3.25 -18.82
CA MET A 240 -6.23 -3.66 -19.27
C MET A 240 -6.44 -3.40 -20.76
N ALA A 241 -5.89 -2.30 -21.27
CA ALA A 241 -6.00 -1.90 -22.65
C ALA A 241 -4.86 -0.94 -23.04
N ASP A 242 -4.51 -0.93 -24.32
CA ASP A 242 -3.70 0.09 -24.97
C ASP A 242 -4.51 0.70 -26.12
N TYR A 243 -4.64 2.02 -26.13
CA TYR A 243 -5.46 2.76 -27.08
C TYR A 243 -4.62 3.42 -28.19
N SER A 244 -3.32 3.14 -28.26
CA SER A 244 -2.44 3.63 -29.32
C SER A 244 -2.97 3.31 -30.73
N GLY A 245 -3.58 2.14 -30.91
CA GLY A 245 -4.16 1.68 -32.18
C GLY A 245 -5.37 2.48 -32.67
N ILE A 246 -6.01 3.30 -31.82
CA ILE A 246 -7.11 4.20 -32.22
C ILE A 246 -6.69 5.68 -32.22
N GLY A 247 -5.37 5.94 -32.17
CA GLY A 247 -4.81 7.28 -32.24
C GLY A 247 -4.74 8.02 -30.90
N VAL A 248 -5.01 7.35 -29.78
CA VAL A 248 -4.71 7.94 -28.46
C VAL A 248 -3.21 8.04 -28.32
N THR A 249 -2.74 9.23 -27.94
CA THR A 249 -1.31 9.51 -27.72
C THR A 249 -1.00 9.78 -26.25
N ASP A 250 -2.00 10.22 -25.49
CA ASP A 250 -1.93 10.42 -24.05
C ASP A 250 -3.34 10.50 -23.45
N PHE A 251 -3.46 10.15 -22.17
CA PHE A 251 -4.63 10.45 -21.37
C PHE A 251 -4.37 11.71 -20.54
N HIS A 252 -5.17 12.76 -20.74
CA HIS A 252 -5.00 14.06 -20.06
C HIS A 252 -6.26 14.54 -19.31
N HIS A 253 -7.28 13.68 -19.19
CA HIS A 253 -8.57 14.01 -18.56
C HIS A 253 -9.00 12.96 -17.53
N ASN A 254 -9.99 13.34 -16.74
CA ASN A 254 -10.51 12.50 -15.68
C ASN A 254 -11.11 11.19 -16.22
N ILE A 255 -10.96 10.11 -15.45
CA ILE A 255 -11.65 8.85 -15.68
C ILE A 255 -12.85 8.82 -14.74
N ASP A 256 -14.03 8.63 -15.31
CA ASP A 256 -15.33 8.56 -14.62
C ASP A 256 -16.12 7.32 -15.07
N PRO A 257 -17.04 6.78 -14.25
CA PRO A 257 -17.81 5.57 -14.55
C PRO A 257 -18.84 5.73 -15.68
#